data_AF-A0AAW6LLH2-F1
#
_entry.id   AF-A0AAW6LLH2-F1
#
_cell.length_a   1.000
_cell.length_b   1.000
_cell.length_c   1.000
_cell.angle_alpha   90.00
_cell.angle_beta   90.00
_cell.angle_gamma   90.00
#
_symmetry.space_group_name_H-M   'P 1'
#
loop_
_entity.id
_entity.type
_entity.pdbx_description
1 polymer ?
#
loop_
_entity_poly.entity_id
_entity_poly.type
_entity_poly.pdbx_seq_one_letter_code
_entity_poly.pdbx_strand_id
1 'polypeptide(L)'
;MASLNDQMELGHVIEVTAKGEILDSYDAYVESSVEQPLDSNGDAIGEPEPPSGWTFLRGFSGQQSYSGPVLHTSEFVAGGLEKHIRENPGLYVALSVEATEDGEDESTGVGWVVAHKPAN
;
A
#
# COMPACT_ATOMS: atom_id res chain seq x y z
N MET A 1 -16.05 -15.69 6.88
CA MET A 1 -15.16 -15.30 5.75
C MET A 1 -14.08 -14.43 6.35
N ALA A 2 -12.81 -14.64 6.00
CA ALA A 2 -11.73 -13.74 6.39
C ALA A 2 -11.98 -12.35 5.79
N SER A 3 -11.66 -11.28 6.50
CA SER A 3 -11.79 -9.92 5.96
C SER A 3 -10.77 -9.69 4.84
N LEU A 4 -10.98 -8.69 3.98
CA LEU A 4 -9.98 -8.35 2.96
C LEU A 4 -8.67 -7.91 3.62
N ASN A 5 -8.75 -7.21 4.76
CA ASN A 5 -7.60 -6.84 5.56
C ASN A 5 -6.75 -8.05 5.97
N ASP A 6 -7.38 -9.14 6.39
CA ASP A 6 -6.66 -10.36 6.79
C ASP A 6 -6.04 -11.10 5.59
N GLN A 7 -6.55 -10.85 4.37
CA GLN A 7 -6.02 -11.47 3.15
C GLN A 7 -4.88 -10.65 2.55
N MET A 8 -4.83 -9.34 2.80
CA MET A 8 -3.79 -8.44 2.29
C MET A 8 -2.66 -8.26 3.30
N GLU A 9 -1.99 -9.37 3.63
CA GLU A 9 -0.73 -9.30 4.39
C GLU A 9 0.33 -8.48 3.60
N LEU A 10 1.26 -7.84 4.31
CA LEU A 10 2.26 -6.99 3.66
C LEU A 10 3.10 -7.80 2.67
N GLY A 11 3.25 -7.28 1.44
CA GLY A 11 3.94 -7.95 0.34
C GLY A 11 3.18 -9.12 -0.29
N HIS A 12 1.99 -9.49 0.23
CA HIS A 12 1.17 -10.53 -0.38
C HIS A 12 0.31 -9.94 -1.50
N VAL A 13 0.55 -10.41 -2.72
CA VAL A 13 -0.18 -9.95 -3.91
C VAL A 13 -1.49 -10.74 -4.05
N ILE A 14 -2.59 -10.00 -4.16
CA ILE A 14 -3.91 -10.56 -4.48
C ILE A 14 -4.36 -10.11 -5.88
N GLU A 15 -5.20 -10.93 -6.50
CA GLU A 15 -5.95 -10.58 -7.70
C GLU A 15 -7.42 -10.34 -7.34
N VAL A 16 -7.96 -9.23 -7.83
CA VAL A 16 -9.40 -8.95 -7.83
C VAL A 16 -9.93 -9.22 -9.24
N THR A 17 -10.85 -10.18 -9.35
CA THR A 17 -11.45 -10.53 -10.64
C THR A 17 -12.48 -9.48 -11.10
N ALA A 18 -12.93 -9.57 -12.35
CA ALA A 18 -14.02 -8.72 -12.88
C ALA A 18 -15.33 -8.79 -12.09
N LYS A 19 -15.51 -9.79 -11.23
CA LYS A 19 -16.69 -9.95 -10.36
C LYS A 19 -16.46 -9.45 -8.93
N GLY A 20 -15.27 -8.94 -8.61
CA GLY A 20 -14.88 -8.54 -7.25
C GLY A 20 -14.52 -9.71 -6.34
N GLU A 21 -14.26 -10.89 -6.90
CA GLU A 21 -13.74 -12.04 -6.17
C GLU A 21 -12.24 -11.85 -5.90
N ILE A 22 -11.77 -12.31 -4.74
CA ILE A 22 -10.37 -12.18 -4.31
C ILE A 22 -9.70 -13.53 -4.48
N LEU A 23 -8.56 -13.54 -5.17
CA LEU A 23 -7.72 -14.71 -5.38
C LEU A 23 -6.29 -14.39 -4.95
N ASP A 24 -5.57 -15.40 -4.46
CA ASP A 24 -4.12 -15.27 -4.23
C ASP A 24 -3.38 -15.26 -5.58
N SER A 25 -2.43 -14.34 -5.75
CA SER A 25 -1.59 -14.26 -6.94
C SER A 25 -0.16 -14.66 -6.60
N TYR A 26 0.24 -15.87 -7.00
CA TYR A 26 1.61 -16.38 -6.78
C TYR A 26 2.59 -16.04 -7.91
N ASP A 27 2.10 -15.49 -9.03
CA ASP A 27 2.92 -15.17 -10.21
C ASP A 27 3.52 -13.76 -10.16
N ALA A 28 3.15 -12.96 -9.17
CA ALA A 28 3.63 -11.60 -8.97
C ALA A 28 4.36 -11.51 -7.63
N TYR A 29 5.54 -10.91 -7.66
CA TYR A 29 6.33 -10.59 -6.48
C TYR A 29 6.55 -9.09 -6.39
N VAL A 30 6.38 -8.56 -5.19
CA VAL A 30 6.69 -7.19 -4.81
C VAL A 30 7.36 -7.27 -3.44
N GLU A 31 8.40 -6.47 -3.21
CA GLU A 31 8.98 -6.30 -1.87
C GLU A 31 7.88 -5.92 -0.87
N SER A 32 8.03 -6.27 0.41
CA SER A 32 7.00 -5.96 1.42
C SER A 32 6.99 -4.49 1.88
N SER A 33 8.02 -3.72 1.50
CA SER A 33 8.19 -2.33 1.91
C SER A 33 8.59 -1.40 0.76
N VAL A 34 8.34 -0.11 0.96
CA VAL A 34 8.83 0.99 0.13
C VAL A 34 9.42 2.08 1.02
N GLU A 35 10.37 2.83 0.46
CA GLU A 35 11.11 3.85 1.20
C GLU A 35 10.41 5.22 1.14
N GLN A 36 10.30 5.87 2.30
CA GLN A 36 9.90 7.25 2.44
C GLN A 36 11.14 8.15 2.23
N PRO A 37 11.15 8.99 1.19
CA PRO A 37 12.28 9.90 0.98
C PRO A 37 12.37 10.94 2.09
N LEU A 38 13.55 11.06 2.69
CA LEU A 38 13.92 12.04 3.72
C LEU A 38 14.98 13.03 3.22
N ASP A 39 15.05 14.22 3.82
CA ASP A 39 16.22 15.08 3.72
C ASP A 39 17.29 14.74 4.78
N SER A 40 18.40 15.50 4.76
CA SER A 40 19.51 15.34 5.71
C SER A 40 19.15 15.63 7.17
N ASN A 41 17.95 16.14 7.47
CA ASN A 41 17.47 16.36 8.83
C ASN A 41 16.49 15.27 9.29
N GLY A 42 16.18 14.30 8.44
CA GLY A 42 15.18 13.27 8.70
C GLY A 42 13.74 13.70 8.38
N ASP A 43 13.55 14.85 7.73
CA ASP A 43 12.21 15.33 7.36
C ASP A 43 11.77 14.73 6.02
N ALA A 44 10.52 14.29 5.92
CA ALA A 44 9.96 13.76 4.67
C ALA A 44 9.93 14.84 3.57
N ILE A 45 10.56 14.57 2.43
CA ILE A 45 10.65 15.51 1.28
C ILE A 45 9.82 15.12 0.07
N GLY A 46 9.05 14.05 0.17
CA GLY A 46 8.23 13.55 -0.91
C GLY A 46 7.28 12.47 -0.45
N GLU A 47 6.62 11.82 -1.40
CA GLU A 47 5.88 10.59 -1.15
C GLU A 47 6.77 9.39 -1.51
N PRO A 48 6.53 8.20 -0.92
CA PRO A 48 7.16 6.99 -1.41
C PRO A 48 6.82 6.76 -2.88
N GLU A 49 7.68 6.04 -3.60
CA GLU A 49 7.45 5.67 -5.00
C GLU A 49 6.84 4.26 -5.10
N PRO A 50 5.87 4.04 -6.01
CA PRO A 50 5.29 2.73 -6.20
C PRO A 50 6.27 1.77 -6.90
N PRO A 51 6.13 0.45 -6.67
CA PRO A 51 6.84 -0.55 -7.45
C PRO A 51 6.60 -0.36 -8.97
N SER A 52 7.60 -0.72 -9.78
CA SER A 52 7.54 -0.49 -11.23
C SER A 52 6.29 -1.10 -11.88
N GLY A 53 5.52 -0.26 -12.58
CA GLY A 53 4.27 -0.66 -13.25
C GLY A 53 3.05 -0.74 -12.32
N TRP A 54 3.15 -0.25 -11.08
CA TRP A 54 2.06 -0.11 -10.14
C TRP A 54 1.77 1.36 -9.86
N THR A 55 0.61 1.64 -9.25
CA THR A 55 0.23 2.97 -8.80
C THR A 55 -0.33 2.90 -7.39
N PHE A 56 -0.02 3.87 -6.53
CA PHE A 56 -0.63 3.90 -5.19
C PHE A 56 -2.07 4.39 -5.22
N LEU A 57 -2.92 3.72 -4.45
CA LEU A 57 -4.25 4.21 -4.13
C LEU A 57 -4.13 5.45 -3.23
N ARG A 58 -5.04 6.40 -3.41
CA ARG A 58 -5.01 7.71 -2.75
C ARG A 58 -6.39 8.12 -2.25
N GLY A 59 -6.41 9.01 -1.26
CA GLY A 59 -7.65 9.57 -0.73
C GLY A 59 -8.46 8.62 0.17
N PHE A 60 -7.82 7.57 0.66
CA PHE A 60 -8.43 6.60 1.59
C PHE A 60 -8.05 6.81 3.05
N SER A 61 -7.11 7.73 3.34
CA SER A 61 -6.75 8.06 4.71
C SER A 61 -7.90 8.81 5.41
N GLY A 62 -8.12 8.47 6.67
CA GLY A 62 -9.01 9.21 7.58
C GLY A 62 -8.43 10.53 8.08
N GLN A 63 -7.18 10.86 7.75
CA GLN A 63 -6.55 12.11 8.18
C GLN A 63 -7.15 13.32 7.45
N GLN A 64 -7.62 14.30 8.23
CA GLN A 64 -8.21 15.51 7.68
C GLN A 64 -7.22 16.27 6.79
N SER A 65 -7.67 16.70 5.61
CA SER A 65 -6.90 17.47 4.63
C SER A 65 -5.66 16.77 4.07
N TYR A 66 -5.51 15.46 4.30
CA TYR A 66 -4.51 14.63 3.65
C TYR A 66 -5.16 13.78 2.55
N SER A 67 -4.54 13.77 1.37
CA SER A 67 -5.00 12.98 0.22
C SER A 67 -3.87 12.18 -0.43
N GLY A 68 -2.75 12.03 0.28
CA GLY A 68 -1.64 11.21 -0.18
C GLY A 68 -1.93 9.72 -0.06
N PRO A 69 -0.97 8.88 -0.47
CA PRO A 69 -1.14 7.43 -0.51
C PRO A 69 -0.90 6.76 0.85
N VAL A 70 -0.12 7.39 1.74
CA VAL A 70 0.33 6.77 3.00
C VAL A 70 -0.80 6.77 4.02
N LEU A 71 -1.19 5.57 4.44
CA LEU A 71 -2.17 5.32 5.48
C LEU A 71 -1.47 5.21 6.83
N HIS A 72 -2.13 5.70 7.88
CA HIS A 72 -1.60 5.59 9.23
C HIS A 72 -1.62 4.12 9.70
N THR A 73 -0.71 3.74 10.59
CA THR A 73 -0.56 2.36 11.08
C THR A 73 -1.80 1.79 11.78
N SER A 74 -2.71 2.65 12.24
CA SER A 74 -3.99 2.27 12.84
C SER A 74 -5.12 2.08 11.83
N GLU A 75 -4.91 2.43 10.56
CA GLU A 75 -5.89 2.21 9.49
C GLU A 75 -5.86 0.74 9.04
N PHE A 76 -6.94 0.30 8.41
CA PHE A 76 -7.12 -1.08 7.97
C PHE A 76 -7.90 -1.11 6.65
N VAL A 77 -7.74 -2.18 5.87
CA VAL A 77 -8.47 -2.36 4.60
C VAL A 77 -9.94 -2.66 4.88
N ALA A 78 -10.75 -1.60 4.96
CA ALA A 78 -12.20 -1.67 5.17
C ALA A 78 -12.92 -0.47 4.55
N GLY A 79 -14.25 -0.46 4.67
CA GLY A 79 -15.10 0.68 4.31
C GLY A 79 -14.94 1.08 2.85
N GLY A 80 -14.59 2.36 2.61
CA GLY A 80 -14.42 2.90 1.26
C GLY A 80 -13.27 2.25 0.48
N LEU A 81 -12.16 1.92 1.17
CA LEU A 81 -10.99 1.29 0.55
C LEU A 81 -11.31 -0.15 0.12
N GLU A 82 -11.90 -0.95 1.01
CA GLU A 82 -12.31 -2.31 0.65
C GLU A 82 -13.32 -2.31 -0.50
N LYS A 83 -14.31 -1.41 -0.44
CA LYS A 83 -15.29 -1.27 -1.52
C LYS A 83 -14.60 -0.94 -2.85
N HIS A 84 -13.66 0.03 -2.84
CA HIS A 84 -12.92 0.41 -4.04
C HIS A 84 -12.14 -0.77 -4.62
N ILE A 85 -11.39 -1.50 -3.80
CA ILE A 85 -10.58 -2.64 -4.26
C ILE A 85 -11.49 -3.67 -4.93
N ARG A 86 -12.63 -4.03 -4.31
CA ARG A 86 -13.59 -5.00 -4.87
C ARG A 86 -14.25 -4.55 -6.17
N GLU A 87 -14.45 -3.25 -6.36
CA GLU A 87 -15.09 -2.68 -7.55
C GLU A 87 -14.13 -2.44 -8.72
N ASN A 88 -12.82 -2.52 -8.49
CA ASN A 88 -11.79 -2.23 -9.49
C ASN A 88 -10.90 -3.46 -9.70
N PRO A 89 -11.11 -4.26 -10.76
CA PRO A 89 -10.32 -5.45 -11.03
C PRO A 89 -8.83 -5.17 -11.25
N GLY A 90 -7.98 -6.14 -10.93
CA GLY A 90 -6.53 -6.05 -11.08
C GLY A 90 -5.77 -6.66 -9.92
N LEU A 91 -4.46 -6.42 -9.89
CA LEU A 91 -3.59 -6.87 -8.81
C LEU A 91 -3.46 -5.79 -7.74
N TYR A 92 -3.45 -6.21 -6.48
CA TYR A 92 -3.27 -5.33 -5.33
C TYR A 92 -2.24 -5.90 -4.37
N VAL A 93 -1.49 -5.01 -3.71
CA VAL A 93 -0.57 -5.37 -2.63
C VAL A 93 -0.53 -4.25 -1.59
N ALA A 94 -0.50 -4.63 -0.31
CA ALA A 94 -0.23 -3.71 0.78
C ALA A 94 1.27 -3.72 1.10
N LEU A 95 1.87 -2.55 1.32
CA LEU A 95 3.30 -2.38 1.54
C LEU A 95 3.54 -1.52 2.77
N SER A 96 4.52 -1.86 3.62
CA SER A 96 4.98 -0.93 4.65
C SER A 96 5.70 0.25 4.01
N VAL A 97 5.56 1.42 4.63
CA VAL A 97 6.37 2.59 4.31
C VAL A 97 7.38 2.74 5.43
N GLU A 98 8.65 2.67 5.06
CA GLU A 98 9.78 2.70 5.97
C GLU A 98 10.66 3.90 5.66
N ALA A 99 11.25 4.51 6.69
CA ALA A 99 12.18 5.61 6.53
C ALA A 99 13.49 5.27 7.24
N THR A 100 14.61 5.49 6.57
CA THR A 100 15.95 5.27 7.10
C THR A 100 16.68 6.59 7.11
N GLU A 101 17.08 7.06 8.29
CA GLU A 101 17.84 8.30 8.42
C GLU A 101 19.30 8.11 7.99
N ASP A 102 19.93 9.18 7.50
CA ASP A 102 21.33 9.15 7.05
C ASP A 102 22.27 8.73 8.20
N GLY A 103 22.92 7.59 8.01
CA GLY A 103 23.86 7.03 8.98
C GLY A 103 23.23 6.11 10.03
N GLU A 104 21.94 5.79 9.89
CA GLU A 104 21.28 4.72 10.65
C GLU A 104 21.23 3.41 9.86
N ASP A 105 21.40 2.29 10.57
CA ASP A 105 21.32 0.93 10.00
C ASP A 105 19.89 0.35 10.11
N GLU A 106 19.01 0.98 10.88
CA GLU A 106 17.64 0.52 11.14
C GLU A 106 16.61 1.50 10.54
N SER A 107 15.56 0.96 9.94
CA SER A 107 14.45 1.74 9.37
C SER A 107 13.31 1.88 10.37
N THR A 108 12.67 3.05 10.40
CA THR A 108 11.45 3.31 11.18
C THR A 108 10.21 3.19 10.32
N GLY A 109 9.16 2.52 10.82
CA GLY A 109 7.87 2.43 10.14
C GLY A 109 7.08 3.74 10.19
N VAL A 110 6.74 4.30 9.03
CA VAL A 110 6.00 5.55 8.87
C VAL A 110 4.49 5.29 8.72
N GLY A 111 4.14 4.22 8.02
CA GLY A 111 2.77 3.89 7.67
C GLY A 111 2.72 2.74 6.68
N TRP A 112 1.68 2.68 5.87
CA TRP A 112 1.55 1.68 4.82
C TRP A 112 0.78 2.24 3.62
N VAL A 113 0.91 1.59 2.48
CA VAL A 113 0.26 1.98 1.21
C VAL A 113 -0.41 0.77 0.58
N VAL A 114 -1.36 1.02 -0.32
CA VAL A 114 -1.89 -0.01 -1.24
C VAL A 114 -1.48 0.35 -2.65
N ALA A 115 -0.75 -0.56 -3.31
CA ALA A 115 -0.43 -0.44 -4.72
C ALA A 115 -1.42 -1.25 -5.56
N HIS A 116 -1.81 -0.69 -6.71
CA HIS A 116 -2.72 -1.30 -7.69
C HIS A 116 -2.08 -1.34 -9.07
N LYS A 117 -2.30 -2.48 -9.75
CA LYS A 117 -2.01 -2.67 -11.16
C LYS A 117 -3.28 -3.16 -11.87
N PRO A 118 -3.88 -2.36 -12.76
CA PRO A 118 -5.13 -2.73 -13.44
C PRO A 118 -5.02 -4.06 -14.20
N ALA A 119 -6.13 -4.80 -14.27
CA ALA A 119 -6.25 -5.93 -15.19
C ALA A 119 -6.15 -5.43 -16.64
N ASN A 120 -5.34 -6.10 -17.47
CA ASN A 120 -5.22 -5.81 -18.90
C ASN A 120 -6.47 -6.25 -19.68
#